data_AF-A0A437LYA5-F1
#
_entry.id   AF-A0A437LYA5-F1
#
_cell.length_a   1.000
_cell.length_b   1.000
_cell.length_c   1.000
_cell.angle_alpha   90.00
_cell.angle_beta   90.00
_cell.angle_gamma   90.00
#
_symmetry.space_group_name_H-M   'P 1'
#
loop_
_entity.id
_entity.type
_entity.pdbx_description
1 polymer ?
#
loop_
_entity_poly.entity_id
_entity_poly.type
_entity_poly.pdbx_seq_one_letter_code
_entity_poly.pdbx_strand_id
1 'polypeptide(L)' 'MLSLPTILERAFQLAGDGSCRHWQDVSQILKRERFALVDHHLSGPAIRSQINRICARAERKSDGNY' A
#
# COMPACT_ATOMS: atom_id res chain seq x y z
N MET A 1 5.50 18.65 14.82
CA MET A 1 5.03 18.81 13.43
C MET A 1 4.79 17.41 12.87
N LEU A 2 3.53 17.01 12.68
CA LEU A 2 3.22 15.71 12.06
C LEU A 2 3.29 15.90 10.54
N SER A 3 4.34 15.37 9.92
CA SER A 3 4.44 15.32 8.46
C SER A 3 3.29 14.45 7.93
N LEU A 4 2.43 15.02 7.08
CA LEU A 4 1.42 14.24 6.38
C LEU A 4 2.14 13.17 5.54
N PRO A 5 1.78 11.88 5.65
CA PRO A 5 2.44 10.83 4.92
C PRO A 5 2.26 11.08 3.42
N THR A 6 3.35 10.92 2.68
CA THR A 6 3.28 10.95 1.21
C THR A 6 2.45 9.76 0.70
N ILE A 7 1.98 9.85 -0.55
CA ILE A 7 1.21 8.77 -1.20
C ILE A 7 1.97 7.44 -1.14
N LEU A 8 3.29 7.48 -1.34
CA LEU A 8 4.12 6.28 -1.29
C LEU A 8 4.23 5.72 0.13
N GLU A 9 4.47 6.57 1.13
CA GLU A 9 4.51 6.13 2.53
C GLU A 9 3.17 5.49 2.94
N ARG A 10 2.05 6.13 2.59
CA ARG A 10 0.73 5.58 2.86
C ARG A 10 0.49 4.26 2.12
N ALA A 11 0.92 4.15 0.87
CA ALA A 11 0.86 2.91 0.11
C ALA A 11 1.61 1.76 0.80
N PHE A 12 2.83 2.03 1.31
CA PHE A 12 3.62 1.04 2.03
C PHE A 12 3.02 0.67 3.39
N GLN A 13 2.42 1.61 4.09
CA GLN A 13 1.68 1.34 5.33
C GLN A 13 0.50 0.38 5.07
N LEU A 14 -0.34 0.68 4.07
CA LEU A 14 -1.49 -0.14 3.70
C LEU A 14 -1.07 -1.55 3.26
N ALA A 15 0.04 -1.66 2.53
CA ALA A 15 0.59 -2.94 2.12
C ALA A 15 1.11 -3.77 3.32
N GLY A 16 1.69 -3.10 4.32
CA GLY A 16 2.26 -3.74 5.51
C GLY A 16 1.23 -4.10 6.59
N ASP A 17 0.05 -3.50 6.54
CA ASP A 17 -1.06 -3.72 7.48
C ASP A 17 -1.74 -5.09 7.28
N GLY A 18 -1.59 -5.69 6.10
CA GLY A 18 -2.21 -6.97 5.74
C GLY A 18 -3.68 -6.85 5.32
N SER A 19 -4.25 -5.65 5.33
CA SER A 19 -5.58 -5.35 4.78
C SER A 19 -5.64 -5.38 3.24
N CYS A 20 -4.48 -5.37 2.56
CA CYS A 20 -4.38 -5.36 1.10
C CYS A 20 -3.73 -6.63 0.58
N ARG A 21 -4.26 -7.21 -0.49
CA ARG A 21 -3.66 -8.38 -1.17
C ARG A 21 -2.69 -8.00 -2.28
N HIS A 22 -3.02 -6.93 -3.01
CA HIS A 22 -2.22 -6.46 -4.14
C HIS A 22 -2.19 -4.92 -4.23
N TRP A 23 -1.31 -4.39 -5.07
CA TRP A 23 -1.18 -2.95 -5.32
C TRP A 23 -2.48 -2.28 -5.80
N GLN A 24 -3.39 -3.04 -6.41
CA GLN A 24 -4.70 -2.55 -6.83
C GLN A 24 -5.59 -2.18 -5.64
N ASP A 25 -5.62 -3.01 -4.59
CA ASP A 25 -6.33 -2.69 -3.34
C ASP A 25 -5.76 -1.43 -2.71
N VAL A 26 -4.43 -1.33 -2.64
CA VAL A 26 -3.73 -0.14 -2.14
C VAL A 26 -4.13 1.10 -2.92
N SER A 27 -4.17 1.02 -4.26
CA SER A 27 -4.61 2.12 -5.13
C SER A 27 -6.06 2.51 -4.87
N GLN A 28 -6.96 1.54 -4.67
CA GLN A 28 -8.37 1.82 -4.34
C GLN A 28 -8.51 2.54 -3.00
N ILE A 29 -7.79 2.11 -1.96
CA ILE A 29 -7.82 2.75 -0.64
C ILE A 29 -7.28 4.18 -0.72
N LEU A 30 -6.15 4.39 -1.40
CA LEU A 30 -5.59 5.73 -1.57
C LEU A 30 -6.54 6.67 -2.34
N LYS A 31 -7.23 6.16 -3.37
CA LYS A 31 -8.27 6.92 -4.08
C LYS A 31 -9.45 7.27 -3.16
N ARG A 32 -9.86 6.36 -2.27
CA ARG A 32 -10.89 6.60 -1.24
C ARG A 32 -10.44 7.63 -0.19
N GLU A 33 -9.16 7.61 0.18
CA GLU A 33 -8.53 8.60 1.06
C GLU A 33 -8.27 9.96 0.36
N ARG A 34 -8.76 10.15 -0.87
CA ARG A 34 -8.67 11.40 -1.65
C ARG A 34 -7.24 11.82 -2.01
N PHE A 35 -6.29 10.89 -2.05
CA PHE A 35 -4.97 11.17 -2.62
C PHE A 35 -5.10 11.49 -4.12
N ALA A 36 -4.42 12.55 -4.55
CA ALA A 36 -4.35 12.93 -5.97
C ALA A 36 -3.27 12.10 -6.69
N LEU A 37 -3.42 11.93 -8.01
CA LEU A 37 -2.37 11.35 -8.87
C LEU A 37 -1.90 9.94 -8.45
N VAL A 38 -2.75 9.17 -7.76
CA VAL A 38 -2.43 7.82 -7.25
C VAL A 38 -1.86 6.92 -8.35
N ASP A 39 -2.47 6.91 -9.53
CA ASP A 39 -2.01 6.11 -10.66
C ASP A 39 -0.65 6.57 -11.18
N HIS A 40 -0.36 7.87 -11.19
CA HIS A 40 0.93 8.42 -11.59
C HIS A 40 2.04 7.99 -10.62
N HIS A 41 1.80 8.10 -9.31
CA HIS A 41 2.77 7.68 -8.28
C HIS A 41 2.97 6.16 -8.24
N LEU A 42 1.93 5.38 -8.54
CA LEU A 42 1.97 3.91 -8.57
C LEU A 42 2.21 3.35 -9.99
N SER A 43 2.52 4.17 -10.99
CA SER A 43 2.69 3.71 -12.38
C SER A 43 3.94 2.85 -12.56
N GLY A 44 4.93 2.98 -11.67
CA GLY A 44 6.20 2.27 -11.77
C GLY A 44 6.03 0.76 -11.56
N PRO A 45 6.43 -0.11 -12.51
CA PRO A 45 6.32 -1.56 -12.34
C PRO A 45 7.14 -2.08 -11.14
N ALA A 46 8.27 -1.43 -10.84
CA ALA A 46 9.07 -1.73 -9.64
C ALA A 46 8.30 -1.43 -8.34
N ILE A 47 7.61 -0.30 -8.26
CA ILE A 47 6.80 0.09 -7.08
C ILE A 47 5.65 -0.91 -6.90
N ARG A 48 4.92 -1.24 -7.97
CA ARG A 48 3.83 -2.23 -7.93
C ARG A 48 4.33 -3.60 -7.44
N SER A 49 5.48 -4.04 -7.95
CA SER A 49 6.12 -5.30 -7.54
C SER A 49 6.51 -5.28 -6.06
N GLN A 50 7.09 -4.17 -5.58
CA GLN A 50 7.45 -4.01 -4.18
C GLN A 50 6.22 -4.04 -3.27
N ILE A 51 5.15 -3.31 -3.61
CA ILE A 51 3.89 -3.30 -2.86
C ILE A 51 3.29 -4.71 -2.80
N ASN A 52 3.20 -5.41 -3.93
CA ASN A 52 2.70 -6.80 -3.95
C ASN A 52 3.51 -7.72 -3.04
N ARG A 53 4.85 -7.61 -3.06
CA ARG A 53 5.72 -8.43 -2.21
C ARG A 53 5.47 -8.14 -0.72
N ILE A 54 5.22 -6.87 -0.37
CA ILE A 54 4.92 -6.47 1.01
C ILE A 54 3.53 -6.97 1.42
N CYS A 55 2.50 -6.80 0.59
CA CYS A 55 1.16 -7.33 0.81
C CYS A 55 1.21 -8.85 1.07
N ALA A 56 1.88 -9.60 0.18
CA ALA A 56 2.01 -11.06 0.32
C ALA A 56 2.76 -11.48 1.59
N ARG A 57 3.68 -10.64 2.09
CA ARG A 57 4.37 -10.88 3.38
C ARG A 57 3.48 -10.53 4.56
N ALA A 58 2.69 -9.45 4.46
CA ALA A 58 1.79 -8.99 5.51
C ALA A 58 0.59 -9.93 5.68
N GLU A 59 0.02 -10.46 4.59
CA GLU A 59 -1.04 -11.48 4.63
C GLU A 59 -0.63 -12.69 5.48
N ARG A 60 0.63 -13.14 5.37
CA ARG A 60 1.15 -14.23 6.22
C ARG A 60 1.37 -13.85 7.68
N LYS A 61 1.48 -12.55 7.98
CA LYS A 61 1.68 -12.04 9.34
C LYS A 61 0.35 -11.90 10.08
N SER A 62 -0.73 -11.56 9.37
CA SER A 62 -2.07 -11.36 9.96
C SER A 62 -2.79 -12.67 10.33
N ASP A 63 -2.38 -13.79 9.74
CA ASP A 63 -2.88 -15.14 10.08
C ASP A 63 -2.17 -15.75 11.31
N GLY A 64 -1.05 -15.15 11.76
CA GLY A 64 -0.27 -15.60 12.91
C GLY A 64 -0.52 -14.77 14.16
N ASN A 65 -1.70 -14.90 14.77
CA ASN A 65 -1.96 -14.41 16.11
C ASN A 65 -1.25 -15.32 17.13
N TYR A 66 -0.07 -14.91 17.62
CA TYR A 66 0.67 -15.56 18.70
C TYR A 66 0.50 -14.78 20.01
#